data_AF-A0AA97J905-F1
#
_entry.id   AF-A0AA97J905-F1
#
_cell.length_a   1.000
_cell.length_b   1.000
_cell.length_c   1.000
_cell.angle_alpha   90.00
_cell.angle_beta   90.00
_cell.angle_gamma   90.00
#
_symmetry.space_group_name_H-M   'P 1'
#
loop_
_entity.id
_entity.type
_entity.pdbx_description
1 polymer ?
#
loop_
_entity_poly.entity_id
_entity_poly.type
_entity_poly.pdbx_seq_one_letter_code
_entity_poly.pdbx_strand_id
1 'polypeptide(L)'
;MAAVVCWPGALLRWLLVAGIVTPAWGLYFHLGETERKCFIEEIPDETMVIGNYRTQLFDKQREEYLPATPGLGMFVEVKDPDEKVVLSRQYGSEGRFTFTSHTPGDHQICLHSNSTKFSLFAGGMLRVHLDIQVGEHANDYAEIAAKDKLSELQLRVRQLLEQIEQIQKEQNYQRWREERFRQTSESTNQRVLWWSIVQTLILVAIGVWQMRHLKSFFEAKKLV
;
A
#
# COMPACT_ATOMS: atom_id res chain seq x y z
N MET A 1 45.68 -43.85 8.35
CA MET A 1 44.99 -42.83 7.53
C MET A 1 43.63 -42.58 8.16
N ALA A 2 43.52 -41.55 9.00
CA ALA A 2 42.27 -41.17 9.65
C ALA A 2 41.51 -40.25 8.70
N ALA A 3 40.42 -40.76 8.12
CA ALA A 3 39.47 -39.93 7.38
C ALA A 3 38.71 -39.06 8.40
N VAL A 4 39.03 -37.77 8.39
CA VAL A 4 38.35 -36.74 9.17
C VAL A 4 36.90 -36.67 8.70
N VAL A 5 35.99 -37.15 9.53
CA VAL A 5 34.55 -36.95 9.37
C VAL A 5 34.26 -35.48 9.66
N CYS A 6 34.35 -34.64 8.63
CA CYS A 6 33.97 -33.23 8.68
C CYS A 6 32.68 -33.03 7.87
N TRP A 7 31.52 -33.45 8.39
CA TRP A 7 30.24 -33.16 7.73
C TRP A 7 28.93 -33.07 8.56
N PRO A 8 28.88 -32.82 9.90
CA PRO A 8 27.59 -32.55 10.56
C PRO A 8 27.10 -31.10 10.38
N GLY A 9 28.00 -30.13 10.24
CA GLY A 9 27.66 -28.70 10.30
C GLY A 9 27.04 -28.11 9.03
N ALA A 10 27.39 -28.64 7.85
CA ALA A 10 26.85 -28.16 6.58
C ALA A 10 25.39 -28.59 6.39
N LEU A 11 25.04 -29.83 6.78
CA LEU A 11 23.67 -30.34 6.73
C LEU A 11 22.72 -29.54 7.64
N LEU A 12 23.18 -29.16 8.83
CA LEU A 12 22.38 -28.34 9.75
C LEU A 12 22.15 -26.93 9.20
N ARG A 13 23.14 -26.34 8.52
CA ARG A 13 22.99 -25.04 7.82
C ARG A 13 22.02 -25.12 6.65
N TRP A 14 22.05 -26.19 5.85
CA TRP A 14 21.10 -26.37 4.75
C TRP A 14 19.66 -26.61 5.25
N LEU A 15 19.49 -27.35 6.36
CA LEU A 15 18.18 -27.53 7.00
C LEU A 15 17.62 -26.21 7.57
N LEU A 16 18.48 -25.35 8.14
CA LEU A 16 18.08 -24.02 8.62
C LEU A 16 17.70 -23.08 7.47
N VAL A 17 18.38 -23.15 6.32
CA VAL A 17 18.05 -22.34 5.14
C VAL A 17 16.76 -22.81 4.46
N ALA A 18 16.52 -24.13 4.40
CA ALA A 18 15.29 -24.68 3.84
C ALA A 18 14.04 -24.32 4.68
N GLY A 19 14.19 -24.18 6.00
CA GLY A 19 13.10 -23.76 6.89
C GLY A 19 12.64 -22.30 6.72
N ILE A 20 13.41 -21.47 6.01
CA ILE A 20 13.10 -20.05 5.79
C ILE A 20 12.29 -19.82 4.51
N VAL A 21 12.20 -20.82 3.62
CA VAL A 21 11.38 -20.73 2.41
C VAL A 21 9.94 -21.09 2.75
N THR A 22 9.24 -20.20 3.44
CA THR A 22 7.78 -20.27 3.51
C THR A 22 7.21 -19.83 2.15
N PRO A 23 6.28 -20.59 1.56
CA PRO A 23 5.56 -20.10 0.38
C PRO A 23 4.80 -18.84 0.79
N ALA A 24 4.94 -17.77 0.02
CA ALA A 24 4.11 -16.57 0.16
C ALA A 24 2.75 -16.87 -0.45
N TRP A 25 1.69 -16.86 0.36
CA TRP A 25 0.32 -17.01 -0.11
C TRP A 25 -0.17 -15.64 -0.61
N GLY A 26 -0.85 -15.61 -1.75
CA GLY A 26 -1.38 -14.36 -2.33
C GLY A 26 -2.36 -13.64 -1.40
N LEU A 27 -2.55 -12.33 -1.61
CA LEU A 27 -3.46 -11.51 -0.83
C LEU A 27 -4.92 -11.93 -1.07
N TYR A 28 -5.62 -12.31 -0.01
CA TYR A 28 -7.06 -12.52 -0.02
C TYR A 28 -7.69 -11.89 1.21
N PHE A 29 -8.95 -11.50 1.08
CA PHE A 29 -9.75 -10.99 2.19
C PHE A 29 -11.12 -11.63 2.20
N HIS A 30 -11.80 -11.54 3.34
CA HIS A 30 -13.17 -12.01 3.49
C HIS A 30 -14.14 -10.83 3.43
N LEU A 31 -15.27 -11.04 2.77
CA LEU A 31 -16.34 -10.07 2.58
C LEU A 31 -17.63 -10.64 3.16
N GLY A 32 -18.24 -9.94 4.13
CA GLY A 32 -19.55 -10.30 4.68
C GLY A 32 -20.74 -9.98 3.75
N GLU A 33 -21.96 -10.34 4.16
CA GLU A 33 -23.21 -10.19 3.38
C GLU A 33 -23.59 -8.76 2.98
N THR A 34 -23.11 -7.76 3.70
CA THR A 34 -23.36 -6.32 3.43
C THR A 34 -22.10 -5.49 3.66
N GLU A 35 -20.96 -6.15 3.76
CA GLU A 35 -19.71 -5.49 4.07
C GLU A 35 -19.11 -4.91 2.79
N ARG A 36 -18.72 -3.64 2.86
CA ARG A 36 -17.95 -2.98 1.81
C ARG A 36 -16.51 -2.89 2.26
N LYS A 37 -15.60 -3.46 1.47
CA LYS A 37 -14.15 -3.32 1.66
C LYS A 37 -13.61 -2.33 0.65
N CYS A 38 -12.89 -1.33 1.13
CA CYS A 38 -12.28 -0.30 0.30
C CYS A 38 -10.78 -0.31 0.48
N PHE A 39 -10.06 -0.17 -0.63
CA PHE A 39 -8.62 -0.07 -0.71
C PHE A 39 -8.29 1.33 -1.22
N ILE A 40 -7.35 1.99 -0.57
CA ILE A 40 -6.89 3.33 -0.97
C ILE A 40 -5.55 3.12 -1.65
N GLU A 41 -5.47 3.54 -2.91
CA GLU A 41 -4.25 3.45 -3.71
C GLU A 41 -3.85 4.86 -4.15
N GLU A 42 -2.57 5.22 -4.00
CA GLU A 42 -2.06 6.51 -4.43
C GLU A 42 -1.68 6.41 -5.91
N ILE A 43 -2.45 7.05 -6.79
CA ILE A 43 -2.33 6.88 -8.25
C ILE A 43 -1.91 8.22 -8.86
N PRO A 44 -0.88 8.24 -9.73
CA PRO A 44 -0.50 9.45 -10.46
C PRO A 44 -1.59 9.87 -11.45
N ASP A 45 -1.45 11.09 -11.99
CA ASP A 45 -2.32 11.62 -13.04
C ASP A 45 -2.24 10.80 -14.32
N GLU A 46 -3.25 10.82 -15.18
CA GLU A 46 -3.29 10.19 -16.50
C GLU A 46 -2.75 8.74 -16.54
N THR A 47 -3.12 7.92 -15.56
CA THR A 47 -2.59 6.56 -15.43
C THR A 47 -3.72 5.55 -15.48
N MET A 48 -3.57 4.55 -16.35
CA MET A 48 -4.53 3.45 -16.47
C MET A 48 -4.34 2.44 -15.35
N VAL A 49 -5.45 1.96 -14.80
CA VAL A 49 -5.46 0.99 -13.71
C VAL A 49 -6.37 -0.17 -14.12
N ILE A 50 -5.86 -1.38 -13.98
CA ILE A 50 -6.61 -2.62 -14.21
C ILE A 50 -6.72 -3.37 -12.90
N GLY A 51 -7.94 -3.67 -12.49
CA GLY A 51 -8.22 -4.52 -11.34
C GLY A 51 -8.83 -5.84 -11.77
N ASN A 52 -8.21 -6.94 -11.38
CA ASN A 52 -8.74 -8.29 -11.52
C ASN A 52 -9.20 -8.79 -10.16
N TYR A 53 -10.40 -9.34 -10.08
CA TYR A 53 -10.85 -10.00 -8.85
C TYR A 53 -11.51 -11.33 -9.14
N ARG A 54 -11.33 -12.27 -8.21
CA ARG A 54 -12.02 -13.57 -8.21
C ARG A 54 -12.60 -13.85 -6.83
N THR A 55 -13.79 -14.41 -6.80
CA THR A 55 -14.50 -14.74 -5.56
C THR A 55 -14.64 -16.25 -5.38
N GLN A 56 -14.47 -16.71 -4.14
CA GLN A 56 -14.53 -18.11 -3.75
C GLN A 56 -15.49 -18.28 -2.58
N LEU A 57 -16.32 -19.33 -2.67
CA LEU A 57 -17.26 -19.75 -1.65
C LEU A 57 -16.68 -20.92 -0.86
N PHE A 58 -16.85 -20.92 0.45
CA PHE A 58 -16.49 -22.08 1.27
C PHE A 58 -17.60 -23.13 1.21
N ASP A 59 -17.28 -24.33 0.72
CA ASP A 59 -18.20 -25.45 0.69
C ASP A 59 -18.00 -26.31 1.95
N LYS A 60 -19.04 -26.37 2.80
CA LYS A 60 -19.02 -27.15 4.04
C LYS A 60 -18.94 -28.66 3.82
N GLN A 61 -19.36 -29.17 2.66
CA GLN A 61 -19.32 -30.62 2.40
C GLN A 61 -17.93 -31.11 2.02
N ARG A 62 -17.12 -30.26 1.37
CA ARG A 62 -15.78 -30.59 0.89
C ARG A 62 -14.65 -29.97 1.70
N GLU A 63 -14.99 -29.09 2.65
CA GLU A 63 -14.04 -28.26 3.40
C GLU A 63 -13.06 -27.49 2.48
N GLU A 64 -13.54 -27.11 1.28
CA GLU A 64 -12.72 -26.48 0.25
C GLU A 64 -13.35 -25.17 -0.27
N TYR A 65 -12.51 -24.24 -0.73
CA TYR A 65 -12.92 -23.01 -1.40
C TYR A 65 -13.14 -23.26 -2.89
N LEU A 66 -14.39 -23.21 -3.33
CA LEU A 66 -14.78 -23.39 -4.73
C LEU A 66 -15.06 -22.03 -5.38
N PRO A 67 -14.87 -21.89 -6.71
CA PRO A 67 -15.23 -20.66 -7.42
C PRO A 67 -16.71 -20.34 -7.24
N ALA A 68 -17.03 -19.07 -7.01
CA ALA A 68 -18.40 -18.67 -6.77
C ALA A 68 -19.29 -18.86 -8.02
N THR A 69 -20.54 -19.24 -7.79
CA THR A 69 -21.50 -19.52 -8.87
C THR A 69 -21.78 -18.27 -9.73
N PRO A 70 -22.10 -18.42 -11.03
CA PRO A 70 -22.31 -17.31 -11.96
C PRO A 70 -23.44 -16.33 -11.60
N GLY A 71 -24.26 -16.63 -10.58
CA GLY A 71 -25.34 -15.77 -10.10
C GLY A 71 -24.95 -14.83 -8.95
N LEU A 72 -23.70 -14.87 -8.47
CA LEU A 72 -23.18 -13.94 -7.48
C LEU A 72 -22.65 -12.69 -8.20
N GLY A 73 -23.23 -11.53 -7.91
CA GLY A 73 -22.76 -10.24 -8.42
C GLY A 73 -21.86 -9.53 -7.42
N MET A 74 -20.78 -8.93 -7.90
CA MET A 74 -19.89 -8.05 -7.14
C MET A 74 -20.01 -6.63 -7.69
N PHE A 75 -20.20 -5.66 -6.82
CA PHE A 75 -20.22 -4.26 -7.19
C PHE A 75 -18.85 -3.63 -6.94
N VAL A 76 -18.31 -2.98 -7.96
CA VAL A 76 -17.03 -2.27 -7.91
C VAL A 76 -17.29 -0.78 -8.10
N GLU A 77 -16.87 0.01 -7.11
CA GLU A 77 -16.96 1.47 -7.10
C GLU A 77 -15.57 2.05 -6.92
N VAL A 78 -15.19 3.02 -7.77
CA VAL A 78 -13.91 3.73 -7.69
C VAL A 78 -14.19 5.22 -7.55
N LYS A 79 -13.58 5.83 -6.55
CA LYS A 79 -13.63 7.28 -6.30
C LYS A 79 -12.26 7.92 -6.44
N ASP A 80 -12.25 9.11 -7.02
CA ASP A 80 -11.10 10.02 -7.08
C ASP A 80 -10.79 10.64 -5.71
N PRO A 81 -9.62 11.30 -5.55
CA PRO A 81 -9.26 12.06 -4.35
C PRO A 81 -10.27 13.15 -3.96
N ASP A 82 -11.02 13.68 -4.94
CA ASP A 82 -12.09 14.66 -4.75
C ASP A 82 -13.46 14.02 -4.44
N GLU A 83 -13.48 12.74 -4.05
CA GLU A 83 -14.66 11.92 -3.78
C GLU A 83 -15.61 11.71 -4.97
N LYS A 84 -15.20 12.11 -6.17
CA LYS A 84 -15.97 11.93 -7.41
C LYS A 84 -15.91 10.47 -7.86
N VAL A 85 -17.07 9.90 -8.22
CA VAL A 85 -17.15 8.52 -8.71
C VAL A 85 -16.64 8.45 -10.16
N VAL A 86 -15.56 7.71 -10.39
CA VAL A 86 -14.96 7.45 -11.72
C VAL A 86 -15.59 6.23 -12.37
N LEU A 87 -15.77 5.17 -11.59
CA LEU A 87 -16.30 3.90 -12.04
C LEU A 87 -17.30 3.38 -11.02
N SER A 88 -18.45 2.94 -11.49
CA SER A 88 -19.47 2.31 -10.65
C SER A 88 -20.23 1.31 -11.49
N ARG A 89 -19.89 0.02 -11.34
CA ARG A 89 -20.42 -1.07 -12.16
C ARG A 89 -20.55 -2.36 -11.38
N GLN A 90 -21.57 -3.14 -11.73
CA GLN A 90 -21.75 -4.49 -11.23
C GLN A 90 -21.14 -5.50 -12.20
N TYR A 91 -20.38 -6.43 -11.65
CA TYR A 91 -19.70 -7.54 -12.33
C TYR A 91 -20.16 -8.88 -11.74
N GLY A 92 -19.72 -9.99 -12.31
CA GLY A 92 -20.05 -11.35 -11.87
C GLY A 92 -19.23 -11.82 -10.66
N SER A 93 -19.10 -13.14 -10.51
CA SER A 93 -18.25 -13.76 -9.47
C SER A 93 -16.74 -13.55 -9.73
N GLU A 94 -16.38 -13.33 -10.98
CA GLU A 94 -15.04 -12.99 -11.44
C GLU A 94 -15.17 -11.84 -12.44
N GLY A 95 -14.24 -10.88 -12.39
CA GLY A 95 -14.31 -9.71 -13.25
C GLY A 95 -12.99 -8.96 -13.35
N ARG A 96 -12.84 -8.29 -14.49
CA ARG A 96 -11.77 -7.33 -14.77
C ARG A 96 -12.38 -5.95 -14.97
N PHE A 97 -11.95 -4.98 -14.16
CA PHE A 97 -12.35 -3.58 -14.28
C PHE A 97 -11.15 -2.72 -14.68
N THR A 98 -11.42 -1.67 -15.44
CA THR A 98 -10.39 -0.75 -15.94
C THR A 98 -10.89 0.67 -15.81
N PHE A 99 -10.05 1.57 -15.31
CA PHE A 99 -10.31 3.01 -15.26
C PHE A 99 -9.00 3.79 -15.48
N THR A 100 -9.12 5.10 -15.72
CA THR A 100 -7.99 6.00 -15.90
C THR A 100 -8.10 7.13 -14.88
N SER A 101 -7.03 7.34 -14.11
CA SER A 101 -6.92 8.46 -13.18
C SER A 101 -6.74 9.77 -13.94
N HIS A 102 -7.47 10.82 -13.55
CA HIS A 102 -7.31 12.18 -14.08
C HIS A 102 -6.65 13.14 -13.09
N THR A 103 -6.73 12.84 -11.80
CA THR A 103 -6.22 13.68 -10.71
C THR A 103 -5.25 12.86 -9.88
N PRO A 104 -4.02 13.32 -9.62
CA PRO A 104 -3.07 12.56 -8.83
C PRO A 104 -3.49 12.53 -7.35
N GLY A 105 -3.42 11.35 -6.72
CA GLY A 105 -3.68 11.20 -5.28
C GLY A 105 -4.36 9.89 -4.91
N ASP A 106 -4.96 9.89 -3.72
CA ASP A 106 -5.61 8.74 -3.10
C ASP A 106 -6.93 8.40 -3.79
N HIS A 107 -6.95 7.31 -4.56
CA HIS A 107 -8.16 6.76 -5.15
C HIS A 107 -8.71 5.65 -4.25
N GLN A 108 -10.01 5.66 -4.02
CA GLN A 108 -10.68 4.65 -3.20
C GLN A 108 -11.39 3.63 -4.08
N ILE A 109 -10.92 2.38 -4.05
CA ILE A 109 -11.47 1.24 -4.79
C ILE A 109 -12.25 0.36 -3.81
N CYS A 110 -13.57 0.34 -3.93
CA CYS A 110 -14.46 -0.39 -3.06
C CYS A 110 -15.12 -1.58 -3.76
N LEU A 111 -15.11 -2.74 -3.11
CA LEU A 111 -15.82 -3.94 -3.52
C LEU A 111 -16.89 -4.28 -2.47
N HIS A 112 -18.10 -4.57 -2.93
CA HIS A 112 -19.18 -5.06 -2.08
C HIS A 112 -20.14 -5.97 -2.83
N SER A 113 -20.71 -6.95 -2.12
CA SER A 113 -21.79 -7.79 -2.65
C SER A 113 -23.14 -7.21 -2.24
N ASN A 114 -24.08 -7.12 -3.17
CA ASN A 114 -25.50 -6.83 -2.88
C ASN A 114 -26.36 -8.10 -2.89
N SER A 115 -25.73 -9.28 -2.92
CA SER A 115 -26.44 -10.55 -3.05
C SER A 115 -26.66 -11.20 -1.68
N THR A 116 -27.91 -11.19 -1.22
CA THR A 116 -28.36 -11.97 -0.05
C THR A 116 -28.29 -13.48 -0.27
N LYS A 117 -28.10 -13.94 -1.53
CA LYS A 117 -27.94 -15.36 -1.86
C LYS A 117 -26.72 -15.99 -1.19
N PHE A 118 -25.72 -15.18 -0.84
CA PHE A 118 -24.49 -15.65 -0.25
C PHE A 118 -24.66 -16.25 1.17
N SER A 119 -25.64 -15.75 1.94
CA SER A 119 -26.05 -16.31 3.25
C SER A 119 -26.44 -17.78 3.18
N LEU A 120 -27.14 -18.15 2.11
CA LEU A 120 -27.78 -19.45 1.95
C LEU A 120 -26.78 -20.57 1.65
N PHE A 121 -25.60 -20.25 1.10
CA PHE A 121 -24.67 -21.27 0.58
C PHE A 121 -23.33 -21.38 1.34
N ALA A 122 -22.88 -20.34 2.04
CA ALA A 122 -21.49 -20.31 2.55
C ALA A 122 -21.33 -19.70 3.95
N GLY A 123 -22.40 -19.60 4.75
CA GLY A 123 -22.31 -19.09 6.12
C GLY A 123 -21.87 -17.63 6.22
N GLY A 124 -22.08 -16.84 5.17
CA GLY A 124 -21.94 -15.39 5.23
C GLY A 124 -20.51 -14.83 5.14
N MET A 125 -19.46 -15.60 4.75
CA MET A 125 -18.11 -15.06 4.43
C MET A 125 -17.52 -15.42 3.05
N LEU A 126 -17.39 -14.44 2.15
CA LEU A 126 -16.92 -14.64 0.77
C LEU A 126 -15.42 -14.35 0.69
N ARG A 127 -14.62 -15.28 0.18
CA ARG A 127 -13.17 -15.05 0.01
C ARG A 127 -12.91 -14.38 -1.34
N VAL A 128 -12.32 -13.19 -1.33
CA VAL A 128 -12.01 -12.40 -2.52
C VAL A 128 -10.51 -12.29 -2.68
N HIS A 129 -10.01 -12.59 -3.88
CA HIS A 129 -8.64 -12.26 -4.29
C HIS A 129 -8.73 -11.05 -5.21
N LEU A 130 -7.93 -10.03 -4.94
CA LEU A 130 -7.90 -8.77 -5.68
C LEU A 130 -6.46 -8.48 -6.10
N ASP A 131 -6.27 -8.21 -7.39
CA ASP A 131 -5.02 -7.80 -8.01
C ASP A 131 -5.26 -6.46 -8.71
N ILE A 132 -4.52 -5.42 -8.34
CA ILE A 132 -4.60 -4.08 -8.92
C ILE A 132 -3.26 -3.78 -9.57
N GLN A 133 -3.30 -3.53 -10.87
CA GLN A 133 -2.15 -3.21 -11.71
C GLN A 133 -2.26 -1.76 -12.18
N VAL A 134 -1.22 -0.96 -11.92
CA VAL A 134 -1.19 0.48 -12.21
C VAL A 134 -0.13 0.77 -13.28
N GLY A 135 -0.49 1.58 -14.28
CA GLY A 135 0.44 2.11 -15.28
C GLY A 135 0.91 1.08 -16.29
N GLU A 136 2.23 0.95 -16.47
CA GLU A 136 2.84 0.10 -17.50
C GLU A 136 2.47 -1.38 -17.38
N HIS A 137 2.24 -1.85 -16.14
CA HIS A 137 1.81 -3.22 -15.87
C HIS A 137 0.38 -3.52 -16.40
N ALA A 138 -0.39 -2.48 -16.75
CA ALA A 138 -1.69 -2.62 -17.38
C ALA A 138 -1.64 -2.72 -18.92
N ASN A 139 -0.50 -2.40 -19.55
CA ASN A 139 -0.38 -2.36 -21.00
C ASN A 139 0.07 -3.71 -21.58
N ASP A 140 -0.78 -4.33 -22.40
CA ASP A 140 -0.48 -5.60 -23.05
C ASP A 140 0.33 -5.38 -24.35
N TYR A 141 1.66 -5.26 -24.20
CA TYR A 141 2.59 -5.06 -25.31
C TYR A 141 2.52 -6.15 -26.40
N ALA A 142 2.00 -7.34 -26.06
CA ALA A 142 1.84 -8.45 -27.00
C ALA A 142 0.76 -8.18 -28.05
N GLU A 143 -0.31 -7.46 -27.71
CA GLU A 143 -1.38 -7.11 -28.65
C GLU A 143 -0.96 -5.96 -29.59
N ILE A 144 -0.16 -5.01 -29.09
CA ILE A 144 0.38 -3.88 -29.87
C ILE A 144 1.40 -4.38 -30.91
N ALA A 145 2.27 -5.34 -30.54
CA ALA A 145 3.25 -5.94 -31.44
C ALA A 145 2.61 -6.66 -32.64
N ALA A 146 1.44 -7.26 -32.45
CA ALA A 146 0.71 -7.97 -33.51
C ALA A 146 -0.03 -7.03 -34.48
N LYS A 147 -0.47 -5.85 -34.00
CA LYS A 147 -1.25 -4.90 -34.82
C LYS A 147 -0.42 -4.00 -35.73
N ASP A 148 0.75 -3.53 -35.28
CA ASP A 148 1.47 -2.48 -36.02
C ASP A 148 2.52 -2.98 -37.03
N LYS A 149 2.80 -4.30 -37.09
CA LYS A 149 3.82 -4.89 -38.00
C LYS A 149 5.14 -4.09 -38.04
N LEU A 150 5.60 -3.60 -36.89
CA LEU A 150 6.79 -2.77 -36.81
C LEU A 150 8.04 -3.63 -36.98
N SER A 151 9.07 -3.06 -37.62
CA SER A 151 10.41 -3.66 -37.60
C SER A 151 10.86 -3.83 -36.15
N GLU A 152 11.50 -4.95 -35.82
CA GLU A 152 11.95 -5.29 -34.46
C GLU A 152 12.72 -4.14 -33.77
N LEU A 153 13.46 -3.34 -34.56
CA LEU A 153 14.16 -2.15 -34.08
C LEU A 153 13.23 -0.99 -33.71
N GLN A 154 12.20 -0.70 -34.52
CA GLN A 154 11.23 0.36 -34.23
C GLN A 154 10.44 0.05 -32.96
N LEU A 155 10.09 -1.21 -32.76
CA LEU A 155 9.39 -1.67 -31.56
C LEU A 155 10.24 -1.44 -30.30
N ARG A 156 11.52 -1.79 -30.33
CA ARG A 156 12.44 -1.54 -29.20
C ARG A 156 12.63 -0.05 -28.92
N VAL A 157 12.76 0.80 -29.94
CA VAL A 157 12.89 2.26 -29.75
C VAL A 157 11.62 2.83 -29.11
N ARG A 158 10.44 2.37 -29.54
CA ARG A 158 9.17 2.80 -28.97
C ARG A 158 9.03 2.39 -27.50
N GLN A 159 9.40 1.15 -27.17
CA GLN A 159 9.45 0.67 -25.78
C GLN A 159 10.38 1.53 -24.93
N LEU A 160 11.58 1.87 -25.42
CA LEU A 160 12.50 2.74 -24.69
C LEU A 160 11.94 4.16 -24.48
N LEU A 161 11.23 4.71 -25.47
CA LEU A 161 10.58 6.02 -25.33
C LEU A 161 9.47 5.99 -24.27
N GLU A 162 8.61 4.97 -24.30
CA GLU A 162 7.54 4.77 -23.31
C GLU A 162 8.12 4.57 -21.89
N GLN A 163 9.22 3.82 -21.76
CA GLN A 163 9.94 3.67 -20.50
C GLN A 163 10.52 5.00 -19.97
N ILE A 164 11.10 5.82 -20.84
CA ILE A 164 11.65 7.13 -20.44
C ILE A 164 10.53 8.07 -19.98
N GLU A 165 9.42 8.10 -20.71
CA GLU A 165 8.25 8.92 -20.36
C GLU A 165 7.70 8.54 -18.99
N GLN A 166 7.58 7.24 -18.72
CA GLN A 166 7.18 6.73 -17.42
C GLN A 166 8.16 7.10 -16.31
N ILE A 167 9.48 6.98 -16.54
CA ILE A 167 10.48 7.40 -15.55
C ILE A 167 10.37 8.90 -15.27
N GLN A 168 10.18 9.73 -16.29
CA GLN A 168 9.99 11.17 -16.10
C GLN A 168 8.75 11.48 -15.27
N LYS A 169 7.64 10.77 -15.54
CA LYS A 169 6.41 10.89 -14.78
C LYS A 169 6.59 10.48 -13.32
N GLU A 170 7.23 9.35 -13.06
CA GLU A 170 7.56 8.89 -11.72
C GLU A 170 8.48 9.87 -10.99
N GLN A 171 9.49 10.44 -11.67
CA GLN A 171 10.36 11.45 -11.07
C GLN A 171 9.60 12.72 -10.69
N ASN A 172 8.72 13.22 -11.56
CA ASN A 172 7.91 14.39 -11.27
C ASN A 172 6.98 14.13 -10.07
N TYR A 173 6.37 12.95 -10.03
CA TYR A 173 5.54 12.52 -8.92
C TYR A 173 6.33 12.45 -7.59
N GLN A 174 7.55 11.89 -7.61
CA GLN A 174 8.42 11.86 -6.43
C GLN A 174 8.85 13.26 -5.98
N ARG A 175 9.14 14.18 -6.90
CA ARG A 175 9.46 15.58 -6.57
C ARG A 175 8.30 16.27 -5.86
N TRP A 176 7.08 16.11 -6.36
CA TRP A 176 5.90 16.68 -5.73
C TRP A 176 5.70 16.15 -4.30
N ARG A 177 5.91 14.85 -4.10
CA ARG A 177 5.85 14.22 -2.77
C ARG A 177 6.93 14.75 -1.83
N GLU A 178 8.17 14.89 -2.34
CA GLU A 178 9.28 15.46 -1.56
C GLU A 178 9.00 16.90 -1.14
N GLU A 179 8.48 17.75 -2.04
CA GLU A 179 8.15 19.14 -1.71
C GLU A 179 7.15 19.23 -0.57
N ARG A 180 6.09 18.41 -0.59
CA ARG A 180 5.09 18.34 0.48
C ARG A 180 5.67 17.80 1.79
N PHE A 181 6.49 16.76 1.72
CA PHE A 181 7.17 16.21 2.89
C PHE A 181 8.14 17.23 3.50
N ARG A 182 8.88 17.96 2.67
CA ARG A 182 9.83 19.01 3.09
C ARG A 182 9.12 20.14 3.83
N GLN A 183 8.00 20.63 3.31
CA GLN A 183 7.20 21.68 3.98
C GLN A 183 6.68 21.23 5.36
N THR A 184 6.21 19.99 5.46
CA THR A 184 5.73 19.42 6.73
C THR A 184 6.87 19.22 7.73
N SER A 185 8.03 18.76 7.25
CA SER A 185 9.24 18.59 8.07
C SER A 185 9.74 19.92 8.62
N GLU A 186 9.83 20.96 7.78
CA GLU A 186 10.33 22.28 8.17
C GLU A 186 9.45 22.92 9.25
N SER A 187 8.13 22.92 9.05
CA SER A 187 7.18 23.48 10.02
C SER A 187 7.16 22.71 11.36
N THR A 188 7.33 21.39 11.32
CA THR A 188 7.42 20.56 12.54
C THR A 188 8.72 20.85 13.28
N ASN A 189 9.85 20.87 12.56
CA ASN A 189 11.16 21.15 13.12
C ASN A 189 11.20 22.54 13.78
N GLN A 190 10.65 23.56 13.12
CA GLN A 190 10.59 24.92 13.68
C GLN A 190 9.79 24.98 14.99
N ARG A 191 8.65 24.30 15.08
CA ARG A 191 7.84 24.24 16.30
C ARG A 191 8.61 23.58 17.45
N VAL A 192 9.27 22.45 17.17
CA VAL A 192 10.07 21.72 18.17
C VAL A 192 11.23 22.58 18.68
N LEU A 193 11.94 23.27 17.78
CA LEU A 193 13.02 24.19 18.15
C LEU A 193 12.52 25.31 19.06
N TRP A 194 11.36 25.90 18.76
CA TRP A 194 10.78 26.97 19.58
C TRP A 194 10.44 26.48 21.00
N TRP A 195 9.82 25.31 21.12
CA TRP A 195 9.54 24.68 22.42
C TRP A 195 10.82 24.38 23.22
N SER A 196 11.89 23.93 22.55
CA SER A 196 13.19 23.68 23.18
C SER A 196 13.84 24.96 23.71
N ILE A 197 13.74 26.08 22.98
CA ILE A 197 14.25 27.39 23.42
C ILE A 197 13.51 27.86 24.67
N VAL A 198 12.17 27.78 24.68
CA VAL A 198 11.35 28.15 25.84
C VAL A 198 11.71 27.33 27.07
N GLN A 199 11.81 26.01 26.92
CA GLN A 199 12.16 25.11 28.01
C GLN A 199 13.53 25.46 28.60
N THR A 200 14.52 25.72 27.74
CA THR A 200 15.86 26.14 28.16
C THR A 200 15.83 27.45 28.95
N LEU A 201 15.08 28.45 28.48
CA LEU A 201 14.93 29.75 29.16
C LEU A 201 14.27 29.60 30.54
N ILE A 202 13.24 28.76 30.66
CA ILE A 202 12.57 28.49 31.93
C ILE A 202 13.55 27.83 32.92
N LEU A 203 14.35 26.85 32.49
CA LEU A 203 15.34 26.19 33.33
C LEU A 203 16.40 27.18 33.84
N VAL A 204 16.90 28.08 32.98
CA VAL A 204 17.85 29.12 33.37
C VAL A 204 17.22 30.10 34.38
N ALA A 205 15.97 30.52 34.14
CA ALA A 205 15.26 31.43 35.05
C ALA A 205 15.07 30.81 36.45
N ILE A 206 14.67 29.54 36.51
CA ILE A 206 14.53 28.80 37.77
C ILE A 206 15.89 28.65 38.45
N GLY A 207 16.97 28.35 37.70
CA GLY A 207 18.32 28.25 38.26
C GLY A 207 18.80 29.56 38.90
N VAL A 208 18.60 30.70 38.23
CA VAL A 208 18.94 32.03 38.79
C VAL A 208 18.10 32.32 40.03
N TRP A 209 16.81 32.01 40.00
CA TRP A 209 15.92 32.16 41.15
C TRP A 209 16.39 31.34 42.35
N GLN A 210 16.69 30.06 42.13
CA GLN A 210 17.21 29.15 43.16
C GLN A 210 18.49 29.70 43.80
N MET A 211 19.44 30.17 43.00
CA MET A 211 20.70 30.74 43.51
C MET A 211 20.48 32.01 44.33
N ARG A 212 19.58 32.89 43.92
CA ARG A 212 19.24 34.11 44.68
C ARG A 212 18.53 33.77 45.99
N HIS A 213 17.58 32.85 45.95
CA HIS A 213 16.85 32.40 47.14
C HIS A 213 17.80 31.77 48.16
N LEU A 214 18.72 30.90 47.73
CA LEU A 214 19.77 30.33 48.59
C LEU A 214 20.64 31.41 49.22
N LYS A 215 21.11 32.40 48.45
CA LYS A 215 21.91 33.51 48.99
C LYS A 215 21.14 34.34 50.03
N SER A 216 19.90 34.72 49.73
CA SER A 216 19.04 35.48 50.65
C SER A 216 18.76 34.70 51.94
N PHE A 217 18.57 33.38 51.84
CA PHE A 217 18.38 32.52 53.00
C PHE A 217 19.63 32.47 53.92
N PHE A 218 20.85 32.44 53.34
CA PHE A 218 22.09 32.47 54.12
C PHE A 218 22.40 33.85 54.72
N GLU A 219 22.15 34.93 53.98
CA GLU A 219 22.31 36.31 54.50
C GLU A 219 21.36 36.60 55.66
N ALA A 220 20.09 36.20 55.55
CA ALA A 220 19.09 36.42 56.60
C ALA A 220 19.36 35.61 57.89
N LYS A 221 20.11 34.51 57.78
CA LYS A 221 20.43 33.65 58.93
C LYS A 221 21.80 33.89 59.57
N LYS A 222 22.62 34.82 59.06
CA LYS A 222 23.94 35.24 59.59
C LYS A 222 24.60 34.20 60.50
N LEU A 223 25.02 33.07 59.93
CA LEU A 223 26.02 32.20 60.55
C LEU A 223 27.39 32.82 60.23
N VAL A 224 28.11 33.18 61.29
CA VAL A 224 29.45 33.81 61.31
C VAL A 224 30.43 33.11 60.38
#